data_AF-A0AAE8K5W2-F1
#
_entry.id   AF-A0AAE8K5W2-F1
#
_cell.length_a   1.000
_cell.length_b   1.000
_cell.length_c   1.000
_cell.angle_alpha   90.00
_cell.angle_beta   90.00
_cell.angle_gamma   90.00
#
_symmetry.space_group_name_H-M   'P 1'
#
loop_
_entity.id
_entity.type
_entity.pdbx_description
1 polymer ?
#
loop_
_entity_poly.entity_id
_entity_poly.type
_entity_poly.pdbx_seq_one_letter_code
_entity_poly.pdbx_strand_id
1 'polypeptide(L)'
;MILLVGGLLFALPAFEVQAASSVTPKTVMYVEVNIHDFNNVGKYTLAGTNQPAFDMGIIFAANINYDTVNKKPYLYLNERVQQTLNEAETQIRPVQARGTKVLLSILGNHEGAGFANFPTYESADAFAAQLEQVVNT
;
A
#
# COMPACT_ATOMS: atom_id res chain seq x y z
N MET A 1 36.81 49.91 -20.09
CA MET A 1 35.46 50.00 -19.50
C MET A 1 35.00 48.58 -19.21
N ILE A 2 35.30 48.08 -18.00
CA ILE A 2 34.86 46.76 -17.55
C ILE A 2 33.53 46.99 -16.85
N LEU A 3 32.44 46.52 -17.46
CA LEU A 3 31.10 46.58 -16.88
C LEU A 3 30.97 45.42 -15.89
N LEU A 4 31.03 45.73 -14.59
CA LEU A 4 30.59 44.81 -13.54
C LEU A 4 29.06 44.77 -13.57
N VAL A 5 28.47 43.66 -14.03
CA VAL A 5 27.03 43.44 -13.90
C VAL A 5 26.79 42.86 -12.51
N GLY A 6 26.34 43.71 -11.59
CA GLY A 6 25.86 43.30 -10.27
C GLY A 6 24.56 42.51 -10.43
N GLY A 7 24.60 41.22 -10.16
CA GLY A 7 23.40 40.39 -10.07
C GLY A 7 22.65 40.72 -8.78
N LEU A 8 21.44 41.31 -8.91
CA LEU A 8 20.48 41.35 -7.81
C LEU A 8 20.02 39.91 -7.53
N LEU A 9 20.39 39.34 -6.39
CA LEU A 9 19.71 38.16 -5.85
C LEU A 9 18.33 38.60 -5.35
N PHE A 10 17.28 38.17 -6.04
CA PHE A 10 15.93 38.17 -5.48
C PHE A 10 15.79 36.93 -4.59
N ALA A 11 15.75 37.12 -3.27
CA ALA A 11 15.31 36.09 -2.34
C ALA A 11 13.82 35.85 -2.57
N LEU A 12 13.44 34.64 -2.99
CA LEU A 12 12.05 34.22 -3.00
C LEU A 12 11.55 34.18 -1.55
N PRO A 13 10.32 34.64 -1.25
CA PRO A 13 9.77 34.52 0.09
C PRO A 13 9.67 33.03 0.44
N ALA A 14 10.22 32.65 1.58
CA ALA A 14 9.98 31.32 2.14
C ALA A 14 8.50 31.23 2.48
N PHE A 15 7.79 30.31 1.82
CA PHE A 15 6.45 29.92 2.26
C PHE A 15 6.60 29.18 3.58
N GLU A 16 6.29 29.85 4.69
CA GLU A 16 6.09 29.18 5.97
C GLU A 16 4.81 28.33 5.86
N VAL A 17 5.00 27.01 5.85
CA VAL A 17 3.87 26.08 5.92
C VAL A 17 3.45 25.98 7.38
N GLN A 18 2.26 26.48 7.69
CA GLN A 18 1.67 26.34 9.02
C GLN A 18 1.41 24.85 9.29
N ALA A 19 2.01 24.31 10.35
CA ALA A 19 1.70 22.95 10.80
C ALA A 19 0.21 22.85 11.20
N ALA A 20 -0.45 21.76 10.81
CA ALA A 20 -1.86 21.53 11.15
C ALA A 20 -2.05 21.52 12.68
N SER A 21 -2.96 22.34 13.19
CA SER A 21 -3.24 22.48 14.63
C SER A 21 -3.97 21.29 15.25
N SER A 22 -4.46 20.36 14.43
CA SER A 22 -5.05 19.09 14.87
C SER A 22 -4.74 18.00 13.85
N VAL A 23 -4.07 16.93 14.29
CA VAL A 23 -3.89 15.71 13.50
C VAL A 23 -4.99 14.73 13.88
N THR A 24 -5.84 14.38 12.92
CA THR A 24 -6.77 13.25 13.08
C THR A 24 -6.01 11.97 12.75
N PRO A 25 -5.82 11.03 13.71
CA PRO A 25 -5.17 9.76 13.42
C PRO A 25 -5.94 8.96 12.37
N LYS A 26 -5.22 8.21 11.54
CA LYS A 26 -5.82 7.24 10.62
C LYS A 26 -5.90 5.87 11.27
N THR A 27 -7.06 5.23 11.18
CA THR A 27 -7.30 3.90 11.77
C THR A 27 -7.09 2.81 10.75
N VAL A 28 -6.41 1.73 11.16
CA VAL A 28 -5.99 0.63 10.28
C VAL A 28 -6.41 -0.71 10.90
N MET A 29 -6.93 -1.61 10.08
CA MET A 29 -7.21 -2.99 10.45
C MET A 29 -6.50 -3.95 9.50
N TYR A 30 -5.53 -4.70 10.02
CA TYR A 30 -5.01 -5.89 9.34
C TYR A 30 -5.98 -7.05 9.54
N VAL A 31 -6.24 -7.82 8.48
CA VAL A 31 -7.03 -9.05 8.53
C VAL A 31 -6.21 -10.21 8.02
N GLU A 32 -5.94 -11.19 8.89
CA GLU A 32 -5.35 -12.46 8.50
C GLU A 32 -6.38 -13.30 7.73
N VAL A 33 -6.37 -13.19 6.40
CA VAL A 33 -7.43 -13.74 5.54
C VAL A 33 -7.44 -15.27 5.47
N ASN A 34 -6.39 -15.90 6.00
CA ASN A 34 -6.33 -17.34 6.19
C ASN A 34 -7.41 -17.86 7.13
N ILE A 35 -7.85 -17.05 8.10
CA ILE A 35 -8.79 -17.47 9.14
C ILE A 35 -10.00 -16.53 9.31
N HIS A 36 -9.99 -15.36 8.66
CA HIS A 36 -11.06 -14.37 8.75
C HIS A 36 -11.43 -13.79 7.38
N ASP A 37 -12.71 -13.51 7.16
CA ASP A 37 -13.16 -12.79 5.97
C ASP A 37 -12.75 -11.33 6.03
N PHE A 38 -12.26 -10.79 4.90
CA PHE A 38 -11.81 -9.40 4.82
C PHE A 38 -12.97 -8.41 5.02
N ASN A 39 -14.19 -8.76 4.59
CA ASN A 39 -15.35 -7.86 4.72
C ASN A 39 -15.73 -7.50 6.17
N ASN A 40 -15.15 -8.18 7.18
CA ASN A 40 -15.32 -7.82 8.59
C ASN A 40 -14.90 -6.38 8.89
N VAL A 41 -13.92 -5.83 8.15
CA VAL A 41 -13.52 -4.41 8.25
C VAL A 41 -14.72 -3.47 8.11
N GLY A 42 -15.62 -3.78 7.19
CA GLY A 42 -16.79 -2.96 6.90
C GLY A 42 -17.87 -3.00 7.98
N LYS A 43 -17.82 -3.93 8.95
CA LYS A 43 -18.92 -4.16 9.92
C LYS A 43 -18.95 -3.15 11.07
N TYR A 44 -17.96 -2.26 11.18
CA TYR A 44 -17.80 -1.33 12.30
C TYR A 44 -18.00 0.12 11.86
N THR A 45 -18.87 0.84 12.57
CA THR A 45 -19.10 2.28 12.41
C THR A 45 -18.97 3.00 13.74
N LEU A 46 -18.66 4.30 13.69
CA LEU A 46 -18.62 5.12 14.91
C LEU A 46 -20.05 5.34 15.43
N ALA A 47 -20.24 5.13 16.73
CA ALA A 47 -21.54 5.23 17.38
C ALA A 47 -22.23 6.57 17.08
N GLY A 48 -23.52 6.53 16.75
CA GLY A 48 -24.30 7.71 16.39
C GLY A 48 -24.01 8.26 14.98
N THR A 49 -23.21 7.55 14.17
CA THR A 49 -22.89 7.95 12.79
C THR A 49 -22.93 6.76 11.84
N ASN A 50 -22.86 7.05 10.53
CA ASN A 50 -22.59 6.05 9.49
C ASN A 50 -21.12 6.03 9.05
N GLN A 51 -20.22 6.71 9.78
CA GLN A 51 -18.81 6.77 9.42
C GLN A 51 -18.15 5.41 9.71
N PRO A 52 -17.36 4.84 8.78
CA PRO A 52 -16.57 3.65 9.04
C PRO A 52 -15.64 3.87 10.22
N ALA A 53 -15.46 2.83 11.05
CA ALA A 53 -14.48 2.88 12.15
C ALA A 53 -13.02 2.82 11.65
N PHE A 54 -12.80 2.29 10.44
CA PHE A 54 -11.47 2.06 9.85
C PHE A 54 -11.28 2.88 8.56
N ASP A 55 -10.24 3.72 8.52
CA ASP A 55 -9.82 4.41 7.29
C ASP A 55 -9.19 3.44 6.29
N MET A 56 -8.46 2.41 6.77
CA MET A 56 -7.75 1.43 5.94
C MET A 56 -7.96 -0.01 6.44
N GLY A 57 -8.35 -0.91 5.54
CA GLY A 57 -8.32 -2.36 5.74
C GLY A 57 -7.18 -2.99 4.95
N ILE A 58 -6.45 -3.92 5.55
CA ILE A 58 -5.26 -4.54 4.94
C ILE A 58 -5.45 -6.06 4.88
N ILE A 59 -5.45 -6.60 3.67
CA ILE A 59 -5.44 -8.05 3.40
C ILE A 59 -4.06 -8.57 3.78
N PHE A 60 -3.97 -9.42 4.80
CA PHE A 60 -2.73 -10.01 5.29
C PHE A 60 -2.68 -11.51 4.99
N ALA A 61 -1.76 -12.00 4.16
CA ALA A 61 -0.84 -11.25 3.29
C ALA A 61 -0.45 -12.07 2.04
N ALA A 62 -0.14 -11.37 0.95
CA ALA A 62 0.62 -11.92 -0.16
C ALA A 62 2.11 -12.02 0.21
N ASN A 63 2.90 -12.65 -0.65
CA ASN A 63 4.29 -12.98 -0.36
C ASN A 63 5.24 -12.57 -1.48
N ILE A 64 6.48 -12.24 -1.10
CA ILE A 64 7.63 -12.28 -2.02
C ILE A 64 8.32 -13.64 -1.87
N ASN A 65 8.33 -14.40 -2.95
CA ASN A 65 8.98 -15.71 -3.08
C ASN A 65 10.20 -15.60 -4.03
N TYR A 66 10.99 -16.67 -4.12
CA TYR A 66 12.18 -16.74 -4.97
C TYR A 66 12.17 -17.97 -5.88
N ASP A 67 12.21 -17.74 -7.19
CA ASP A 67 12.37 -18.79 -8.19
C ASP A 67 13.86 -19.15 -8.31
N THR A 68 14.25 -20.33 -7.83
CA THR A 68 15.65 -20.79 -7.87
C THR A 68 16.14 -21.17 -9.26
N VAL A 69 15.23 -21.48 -10.20
CA VAL A 69 15.56 -21.86 -11.58
C VAL A 69 15.87 -20.61 -12.39
N ASN A 70 14.96 -19.64 -12.37
CA ASN A 70 15.11 -18.39 -13.10
C ASN A 70 15.85 -17.30 -12.33
N LYS A 71 16.21 -17.56 -11.06
CA LYS A 71 16.94 -16.68 -10.15
C LYS A 71 16.29 -15.30 -10.01
N LYS A 72 14.98 -15.26 -9.80
CA LYS A 72 14.21 -14.01 -9.70
C LYS A 72 13.16 -14.05 -8.60
N PRO A 73 12.91 -12.93 -7.92
CA PRO A 73 11.78 -12.80 -7.02
C PRO A 73 10.45 -12.78 -7.79
N TYR A 74 9.40 -13.30 -7.18
CA TYR A 74 8.05 -13.24 -7.74
C TYR A 74 6.99 -13.03 -6.65
N LEU A 75 5.89 -12.40 -7.02
CA LEU A 75 4.74 -12.20 -6.16
C LEU A 75 3.97 -13.52 -6.05
N TYR A 76 3.75 -13.99 -4.83
CA TYR A 76 2.98 -15.18 -4.55
C TYR A 76 1.70 -14.81 -3.79
N LEU A 77 0.56 -15.27 -4.31
CA LEU A 77 -0.74 -15.20 -3.66
C LEU A 77 -1.09 -16.60 -3.20
N ASN A 78 -1.16 -16.81 -1.88
CA ASN A 78 -1.69 -18.08 -1.37
C ASN A 78 -3.18 -18.21 -1.71
N GLU A 79 -3.74 -19.40 -1.52
CA GLU A 79 -5.14 -19.70 -1.88
C GLU A 79 -6.15 -18.72 -1.28
N ARG A 80 -5.97 -18.34 -0.02
CA ARG A 80 -6.91 -17.48 0.71
C ARG A 80 -6.82 -16.01 0.30
N VAL A 81 -5.62 -15.52 0.01
CA VAL A 81 -5.42 -14.20 -0.60
C VAL A 81 -6.01 -14.17 -2.00
N GLN A 82 -5.70 -15.16 -2.84
CA GLN A 82 -6.24 -15.25 -4.19
C GLN A 82 -7.77 -15.32 -4.18
N GLN A 83 -8.36 -16.12 -3.29
CA GLN A 83 -9.80 -16.19 -3.11
C GLN A 83 -10.40 -14.84 -2.72
N THR A 84 -9.80 -14.15 -1.75
CA THR A 84 -10.28 -12.83 -1.30
C THR A 84 -10.27 -11.80 -2.44
N LEU A 85 -9.24 -11.84 -3.30
CA LEU A 85 -9.13 -10.96 -4.47
C LEU A 85 -10.12 -11.36 -5.57
N ASN A 86 -10.29 -12.65 -5.85
CA ASN A 86 -11.27 -13.14 -6.84
C ASN A 86 -12.72 -12.84 -6.42
N GLU A 87 -12.99 -12.83 -5.12
CA GLU A 87 -14.29 -12.50 -4.53
C GLU A 87 -14.40 -11.00 -4.18
N ALA A 88 -13.72 -10.12 -4.92
CA ALA A 88 -13.67 -8.68 -4.63
C ALA A 88 -15.07 -8.05 -4.46
N GLU A 89 -16.07 -8.48 -5.23
CA GLU A 89 -17.44 -7.94 -5.15
C GLU A 89 -18.11 -8.16 -3.79
N THR A 90 -17.75 -9.21 -3.05
CA THR A 90 -18.31 -9.52 -1.73
C THR A 90 -17.33 -9.22 -0.59
N GLN A 91 -16.03 -9.32 -0.84
CA GLN A 91 -14.99 -9.12 0.17
C GLN A 91 -14.50 -7.66 0.23
N ILE A 92 -14.32 -7.01 -0.91
CA ILE A 92 -13.53 -5.76 -1.04
C ILE A 92 -14.42 -4.56 -1.41
N ARG A 93 -15.21 -4.64 -2.49
CA ARG A 93 -16.03 -3.54 -3.00
C ARG A 93 -16.99 -2.97 -1.96
N PRO A 94 -17.64 -3.77 -1.09
CA PRO A 94 -18.50 -3.21 -0.03
C PRO A 94 -17.74 -2.40 1.02
N VAL A 95 -16.47 -2.74 1.28
CA VAL A 95 -15.59 -1.98 2.19
C VAL A 95 -15.16 -0.67 1.54
N GLN A 96 -14.75 -0.72 0.25
CA GLN A 96 -14.38 0.47 -0.53
C GLN A 96 -15.55 1.45 -0.71
N ALA A 97 -16.76 0.95 -0.95
CA ALA A 97 -17.96 1.76 -1.13
C ALA A 97 -18.32 2.60 0.11
N ARG A 98 -17.87 2.18 1.30
CA ARG A 98 -18.03 2.93 2.55
C ARG A 98 -16.97 4.02 2.76
N GLY A 99 -15.96 4.09 1.90
CA GLY A 99 -14.86 5.06 1.97
C GLY A 99 -13.57 4.53 2.60
N THR A 100 -13.54 3.28 3.07
CA THR A 100 -12.34 2.63 3.62
C THR A 100 -11.41 2.21 2.48
N LYS A 101 -10.13 2.58 2.57
CA LYS A 101 -9.11 2.11 1.62
C LYS A 101 -8.80 0.63 1.86
N VAL A 102 -8.58 -0.11 0.78
CA VAL A 102 -8.19 -1.52 0.86
C VAL A 102 -6.77 -1.66 0.32
N LEU A 103 -5.89 -2.25 1.11
CA LEU A 103 -4.49 -2.49 0.75
C LEU A 103 -4.19 -3.99 0.83
N LEU A 104 -3.17 -4.42 0.07
CA LEU A 104 -2.61 -5.76 0.15
C LEU A 104 -1.24 -5.68 0.84
N SER A 105 -1.08 -6.40 1.95
CA SER A 105 0.22 -6.55 2.60
C SER A 105 1.07 -7.57 1.85
N ILE A 106 2.37 -7.30 1.71
CA ILE A 106 3.36 -8.23 1.16
C ILE A 106 4.37 -8.58 2.26
N LEU A 107 4.63 -9.88 2.47
CA LEU A 107 5.56 -10.39 3.47
C LEU A 107 6.61 -11.30 2.84
N GLY A 108 7.82 -11.38 3.42
CA GLY A 108 8.78 -12.41 3.04
C GLY A 108 8.23 -13.83 3.28
N ASN A 109 8.74 -14.82 2.57
CA ASN A 109 8.25 -16.19 2.67
C ASN A 109 9.36 -17.24 2.82
N HIS A 110 10.37 -16.94 3.64
CA HIS A 110 11.44 -17.88 3.99
C HIS A 110 12.29 -18.41 2.82
N GLU A 111 12.19 -17.81 1.63
CA GLU A 111 12.90 -18.24 0.40
C GLU A 111 14.11 -17.36 0.05
N GLY A 112 14.51 -16.46 0.93
CA GLY A 112 15.71 -15.63 0.77
C GLY A 112 15.53 -14.36 -0.08
N ALA A 113 14.44 -14.22 -0.84
CA ALA A 113 14.06 -12.95 -1.46
C ALA A 113 13.34 -12.02 -0.45
N GLY A 114 13.64 -10.72 -0.52
CA GLY A 114 13.02 -9.69 0.30
C GLY A 114 13.18 -8.30 -0.30
N PHE A 115 12.40 -7.35 0.22
CA PHE A 115 12.35 -6.00 -0.37
C PHE A 115 13.67 -5.24 -0.29
N ALA A 116 14.54 -5.62 0.66
CA ALA A 116 15.83 -4.97 0.90
C ALA A 116 17.01 -5.64 0.18
N ASN A 117 16.79 -6.68 -0.65
CA ASN A 117 17.88 -7.44 -1.26
C ASN A 117 17.72 -7.73 -2.76
N PHE A 118 16.95 -6.91 -3.48
CA PHE A 118 16.97 -6.95 -4.95
C PHE A 118 18.40 -6.67 -5.46
N PRO A 119 18.93 -7.48 -6.38
CA PRO A 119 20.32 -7.34 -6.85
C PRO A 119 20.51 -6.14 -7.79
N THR A 120 19.45 -5.71 -8.48
CA THR A 120 19.47 -4.58 -9.41
C THR A 120 18.15 -3.82 -9.36
N TYR A 121 18.15 -2.59 -9.89
CA TYR A 121 16.93 -1.79 -10.06
C TYR A 121 15.92 -2.50 -10.94
N GLU A 122 16.35 -3.11 -12.06
CA GLU A 122 15.49 -3.81 -13.00
C GLU A 122 14.77 -5.00 -12.33
N SER A 123 15.43 -5.69 -11.40
CA SER A 123 14.79 -6.75 -10.62
C SER A 123 13.73 -6.21 -9.66
N ALA A 124 13.95 -5.04 -9.06
CA ALA A 124 12.97 -4.40 -8.18
C ALA A 124 11.78 -3.87 -8.99
N ASP A 125 12.04 -3.23 -10.14
CA ASP A 125 11.05 -2.71 -11.08
C ASP A 125 10.15 -3.83 -11.64
N ALA A 126 10.75 -4.96 -12.00
CA ALA A 126 9.99 -6.14 -12.44
C ALA A 126 9.10 -6.74 -11.35
N PHE A 127 9.48 -6.65 -10.07
CA PHE A 127 8.61 -7.06 -8.97
C PHE A 127 7.53 -6.01 -8.70
N ALA A 128 7.85 -4.71 -8.82
CA ALA A 128 6.87 -3.64 -8.71
C ALA A 128 5.76 -3.75 -9.77
N ALA A 129 6.10 -4.12 -11.01
CA ALA A 129 5.13 -4.38 -12.07
C ALA A 129 4.15 -5.53 -11.71
N GLN A 130 4.61 -6.57 -11.01
CA GLN A 130 3.73 -7.64 -10.50
C GLN A 130 2.76 -7.13 -9.44
N LEU A 131 3.23 -6.24 -8.53
CA LEU A 131 2.37 -5.61 -7.53
C LEU A 131 1.29 -4.74 -8.20
N GLU A 132 1.69 -3.92 -9.18
CA GLU A 132 0.78 -3.07 -9.94
C GLU A 132 -0.29 -3.90 -10.67
N GLN A 133 0.11 -5.01 -11.30
CA GLN A 133 -0.83 -5.88 -12.00
C GLN A 133 -1.95 -6.38 -11.08
N VAL A 134 -1.62 -6.75 -9.83
CA VAL A 134 -2.62 -7.20 -8.84
C VAL A 134 -3.53 -6.05 -8.39
N VAL A 135 -3.01 -4.83 -8.27
CA VAL A 135 -3.83 -3.64 -7.92
C VAL A 135 -4.81 -3.30 -9.04
N ASN A 136 -4.43 -3.52 -10.29
CA ASN A 136 -5.22 -3.19 -11.47
C ASN A 136 -6.21 -4.30 -11.88
N THR A 137 -6.33 -5.38 -11.10
CA THR A 137 -7.32 -6.46 -11.34
C THR A 137 -8.67 -6.14 -10.68
#